data_AF-A0A8J7PQZ2-F1
#
_entry.id   AF-A0A8J7PQZ2-F1
#
_cell.length_a   1.000
_cell.length_b   1.000
_cell.length_c   1.000
_cell.angle_alpha   90.00
_cell.angle_beta   90.00
_cell.angle_gamma   90.00
#
_symmetry.space_group_name_H-M   'P 1'
#
loop_
_entity.id
_entity.type
_entity.pdbx_description
1 polymer ?
#
loop_
_entity_poly.entity_id
_entity_poly.type
_entity_poly.pdbx_seq_one_letter_code
_entity_poly.pdbx_strand_id
1 'polypeptide(L)'
;MKRNLGTFFFGAAASLCAPAAMAMYLNPYGAGQVLVYPYYTVNGGYATFFAVFNTTNQGKAIKVRLLEGYNGRDVQDFNLYLSPDDYWVGAVVDSGNGGAAIFTNDNSCTVPKLPRTSATALALTTANFDGSAMQGKDGGPTDVSRTREGHIEIIEMGTVTGPSATLNAITHVEGVPADCASAVNAWAAGGQWVADSTKDIGPPTGGLVGNGMVLNVANGTVFSYGADAIAQFYVKDGRGEHSRPDALTPNVSNATSLSADVMTDAGRLTLAFARPIDAVSAVFMANEIHNEYWTSNSVAAASEWVITYPTKRFYVDPYYINGAVRPPFELAFSKALGGTSGSAIRAAIFDREEGQNTPEIVTLPPVWGKGLFYETQVATFGQQQSASQIVASRLVTANFQIPDAENGWAKFDLAMPEATTHRLAAVNGNVLIGQPVTGFWINQLINGDAGGKGVLANYTSLYRHKLHAACLSADGTPCS
;
A
#
# COMPACT_ATOMS: atom_id res chain seq x y z
N MET A 1 -59.61 46.09 -31.56
CA MET A 1 -58.37 45.64 -32.23
C MET A 1 -57.18 46.27 -31.52
N LYS A 2 -56.51 45.56 -30.62
CA LYS A 2 -55.19 45.91 -30.03
C LYS A 2 -54.64 44.66 -29.35
N ARG A 3 -53.58 44.09 -29.94
CA ARG A 3 -52.75 42.98 -29.41
C ARG A 3 -51.98 43.51 -28.20
N ASN A 4 -51.92 42.75 -27.10
CA ASN A 4 -50.91 42.95 -26.06
C ASN A 4 -50.08 41.69 -25.87
N LEU A 5 -48.78 41.91 -25.99
CA LEU A 5 -47.66 40.97 -25.97
C LEU A 5 -47.63 40.09 -24.72
N GLY A 6 -47.34 38.80 -24.90
CA GLY A 6 -46.87 37.93 -23.82
C GLY A 6 -45.41 38.21 -23.51
N THR A 7 -45.11 38.43 -22.23
CA THR A 7 -43.75 38.56 -21.71
C THR A 7 -43.19 37.16 -21.46
N PHE A 8 -42.26 36.72 -22.30
CA PHE A 8 -41.41 35.55 -22.03
C PHE A 8 -40.34 35.95 -21.01
N PHE A 9 -40.36 35.33 -19.83
CA PHE A 9 -39.22 35.35 -18.91
C PHE A 9 -38.15 34.40 -19.44
N PHE A 10 -37.05 34.94 -19.96
CA PHE A 10 -35.80 34.19 -20.10
C PHE A 10 -35.16 34.07 -18.71
N GLY A 11 -35.35 32.93 -18.06
CA GLY A 11 -34.55 32.54 -16.90
C GLY A 11 -33.15 32.16 -17.37
N ALA A 12 -32.19 33.06 -17.18
CA ALA A 12 -30.78 32.72 -17.33
C ALA A 12 -30.37 31.79 -16.18
N ALA A 13 -30.30 30.49 -16.46
CA ALA A 13 -29.64 29.53 -15.59
C ALA A 13 -28.14 29.83 -15.62
N ALA A 14 -27.65 30.56 -14.62
CA ALA A 14 -26.22 30.66 -14.36
C ALA A 14 -25.75 29.28 -13.85
N SER A 15 -25.22 28.45 -14.74
CA SER A 15 -24.39 27.31 -14.34
C SER A 15 -23.18 27.86 -13.59
N LEU A 16 -23.26 27.82 -12.26
CA LEU A 16 -22.08 27.84 -11.40
C LEU A 16 -21.24 26.61 -11.81
N CYS A 17 -20.22 26.83 -12.65
CA CYS A 17 -19.11 25.89 -12.74
C CYS A 17 -18.48 25.86 -11.34
N ALA A 18 -18.82 24.84 -10.55
CA ALA A 18 -17.98 24.48 -9.42
C ALA A 18 -16.57 24.27 -9.98
N PRO A 19 -15.51 24.82 -9.36
CA PRO A 19 -14.16 24.50 -9.78
C PRO A 19 -14.02 22.99 -9.76
N ALA A 20 -13.54 22.40 -10.86
CA ALA A 20 -13.28 20.96 -10.92
C ALA A 20 -12.39 20.60 -9.72
N ALA A 21 -12.95 19.89 -8.75
CA ALA A 21 -12.18 19.34 -7.65
C ALA A 21 -11.12 18.44 -8.28
N MET A 22 -9.85 18.68 -7.97
CA MET A 22 -8.78 17.81 -8.46
C MET A 22 -8.97 16.43 -7.82
N ALA A 23 -9.29 15.43 -8.64
CA ALA A 23 -9.54 14.08 -8.19
C ALA A 23 -8.23 13.34 -7.88
N MET A 24 -8.27 12.40 -6.92
CA MET A 24 -7.15 11.52 -6.61
C MET A 24 -6.77 10.65 -7.81
N TYR A 25 -5.49 10.39 -8.00
CA TYR A 25 -5.04 9.42 -9.00
C TYR A 25 -3.69 8.83 -8.60
N LEU A 26 -3.38 7.65 -9.14
CA LEU A 26 -2.02 7.12 -9.13
C LEU A 26 -1.17 7.89 -10.13
N ASN A 27 -0.18 8.64 -9.64
CA ASN A 27 0.70 9.41 -10.51
C ASN A 27 1.69 8.47 -11.22
N PRO A 28 1.64 8.36 -12.56
CA PRO A 28 2.54 7.47 -13.30
C PRO A 28 4.01 7.89 -13.22
N TYR A 29 4.30 9.13 -12.81
CA TYR A 29 5.66 9.63 -12.57
C TYR A 29 6.14 9.42 -11.12
N GLY A 30 5.32 8.82 -10.25
CA GLY A 30 5.73 8.39 -8.91
C GLY A 30 5.81 9.50 -7.86
N ALA A 31 5.30 10.71 -8.14
CA ALA A 31 5.25 11.82 -7.18
C ALA A 31 3.85 12.03 -6.60
N GLY A 32 3.72 12.14 -5.28
CA GLY A 32 2.42 12.24 -4.61
C GLY A 32 2.47 12.88 -3.22
N GLN A 33 1.31 12.86 -2.55
CA GLN A 33 1.15 13.21 -1.14
C GLN A 33 1.16 11.94 -0.26
N VAL A 34 0.82 10.79 -0.85
CA VAL A 34 0.88 9.48 -0.20
C VAL A 34 1.67 8.53 -1.08
N LEU A 35 2.51 7.71 -0.45
CA LEU A 35 3.28 6.65 -1.08
C LEU A 35 2.93 5.31 -0.41
N VAL A 36 2.52 4.33 -1.21
CA VAL A 36 2.29 2.96 -0.76
C VAL A 36 3.41 2.08 -1.29
N TYR A 37 4.17 1.47 -0.39
CA TYR A 37 5.21 0.50 -0.71
C TYR A 37 4.58 -0.88 -0.55
N PRO A 38 4.38 -1.64 -1.64
CA PRO A 38 3.54 -2.83 -1.59
C PRO A 38 4.07 -3.92 -0.65
N TYR A 39 5.38 -3.96 -0.36
CA TYR A 39 5.95 -5.08 0.38
C TYR A 39 7.24 -4.78 1.15
N TYR A 40 7.27 -5.15 2.43
CA TYR A 40 8.51 -5.38 3.16
C TYR A 40 8.55 -6.82 3.67
N THR A 41 9.77 -7.35 3.81
CA THR A 41 10.02 -8.64 4.46
C THR A 41 11.38 -8.63 5.16
N VAL A 42 11.45 -9.35 6.28
CA VAL A 42 12.70 -9.75 6.96
C VAL A 42 12.82 -11.27 7.09
N ASN A 43 11.98 -12.01 6.36
CA ASN A 43 12.06 -13.46 6.32
C ASN A 43 13.27 -13.91 5.49
N GLY A 44 13.70 -15.17 5.62
CA GLY A 44 14.70 -15.77 4.74
C GLY A 44 16.07 -15.06 4.68
N GLY A 45 16.42 -14.25 5.69
CA GLY A 45 17.65 -13.45 5.70
C GLY A 45 17.58 -12.15 4.89
N TYR A 46 16.39 -11.74 4.44
CA TYR A 46 16.18 -10.44 3.82
C TYR A 46 16.23 -9.30 4.83
N ALA A 47 16.62 -8.13 4.35
CA ALA A 47 16.34 -6.83 4.95
C ALA A 47 15.60 -5.97 3.92
N THR A 48 14.68 -5.13 4.37
CA THR A 48 13.98 -4.19 3.51
C THR A 48 14.45 -2.77 3.79
N PHE A 49 14.94 -2.08 2.76
CA PHE A 49 15.22 -0.66 2.78
C PHE A 49 14.10 0.08 2.05
N PHE A 50 13.69 1.22 2.56
CA PHE A 50 12.73 2.08 1.89
C PHE A 50 13.16 3.52 2.03
N ALA A 51 13.00 4.27 0.96
CA ALA A 51 13.49 5.63 0.89
C ALA A 51 12.41 6.57 0.36
N VAL A 52 12.36 7.77 0.94
CA VAL A 52 11.48 8.86 0.51
C VAL A 52 12.31 10.10 0.16
N PHE A 53 11.88 10.76 -0.89
CA PHE A 53 12.52 11.93 -1.47
C PHE A 53 11.54 13.09 -1.35
N ASN A 54 11.98 14.21 -0.82
CA ASN A 54 11.28 15.47 -0.98
C ASN A 54 11.83 16.16 -2.23
N THR A 55 11.05 16.20 -3.32
CA THR A 55 11.49 16.82 -4.59
C THR A 55 11.17 18.31 -4.67
N THR A 56 10.83 18.93 -3.54
CA THR A 56 10.37 20.32 -3.46
C THR A 56 11.31 21.17 -2.63
N ASN A 57 11.28 22.47 -2.87
CA ASN A 57 12.02 23.46 -2.11
C ASN A 57 11.38 23.81 -0.74
N GLN A 58 10.45 23.00 -0.23
CA GLN A 58 9.75 23.23 1.03
C GLN A 58 9.97 22.04 1.96
N GLY A 59 10.11 22.28 3.27
CA GLY A 59 10.20 21.18 4.24
C GLY A 59 8.89 20.39 4.32
N LYS A 60 8.97 19.12 4.74
CA LYS A 60 7.82 18.20 4.81
C LYS A 60 7.69 17.60 6.19
N ALA A 61 6.47 17.58 6.73
CA ALA A 61 6.09 16.76 7.87
C ALA A 61 5.39 15.50 7.34
N ILE A 62 5.89 14.33 7.71
CA ILE A 62 5.53 13.06 7.10
C ILE A 62 5.21 12.04 8.19
N LYS A 63 4.13 11.29 8.02
CA LYS A 63 3.81 10.10 8.82
C LYS A 63 4.34 8.88 8.09
N VAL A 64 5.15 8.06 8.76
CA VAL A 64 5.63 6.76 8.25
C VAL A 64 4.95 5.67 9.05
N ARG A 65 4.41 4.66 8.36
CA ARG A 65 3.65 3.55 8.97
C ARG A 65 4.07 2.23 8.34
N LEU A 66 4.48 1.28 9.16
CA LEU A 66 4.72 -0.11 8.79
C LEU A 66 3.53 -0.93 9.26
N LEU A 67 2.94 -1.71 8.35
CA LEU A 67 1.72 -2.47 8.59
C LEU A 67 1.97 -3.94 8.33
N GLU A 68 1.52 -4.80 9.23
CA GLU A 68 1.70 -6.25 9.08
C GLU A 68 0.77 -6.86 8.02
N GLY A 69 1.18 -7.99 7.46
CA GLY A 69 0.52 -8.56 6.30
C GLY A 69 -0.86 -9.19 6.53
N TYR A 70 -1.22 -9.67 7.73
CA TYR A 70 -2.48 -10.39 7.92
C TYR A 70 -3.70 -9.51 7.70
N ASN A 71 -3.82 -8.44 8.49
CA ASN A 71 -5.01 -7.59 8.56
C ASN A 71 -4.64 -6.09 8.46
N GLY A 72 -3.41 -5.78 8.09
CA GLY A 72 -2.94 -4.41 7.88
C GLY A 72 -2.85 -3.61 9.17
N ARG A 73 -2.54 -4.25 10.31
CA ARG A 73 -2.38 -3.55 11.60
C ARG A 73 -1.05 -2.82 11.68
N ASP A 74 -1.04 -1.62 12.25
CA ASP A 74 0.21 -0.87 12.47
C ASP A 74 1.13 -1.63 13.44
N VAL A 75 2.36 -1.88 12.99
CA VAL A 75 3.41 -2.51 13.81
C VAL A 75 4.52 -1.54 14.17
N GLN A 76 4.61 -0.42 13.46
CA GLN A 76 5.39 0.74 13.88
C GLN A 76 4.95 1.97 13.08
N ASP A 77 4.85 3.09 13.77
CA ASP A 77 4.67 4.40 13.16
C ASP A 77 5.58 5.44 13.83
N PHE A 78 5.92 6.48 13.07
CA PHE A 78 6.69 7.62 13.55
C PHE A 78 6.52 8.81 12.60
N ASN A 79 6.88 9.99 13.08
CA ASN A 79 6.92 11.18 12.25
C ASN A 79 8.33 11.38 11.70
N LEU A 80 8.43 11.75 10.42
CA LEU A 80 9.64 12.11 9.72
C LEU A 80 9.51 13.57 9.26
N TYR A 81 10.56 14.36 9.46
CA TYR A 81 10.62 15.72 8.97
C TYR A 81 11.80 15.86 8.01
N LEU A 82 11.48 16.19 6.76
CA LEU A 82 12.45 16.37 5.69
C LEU A 82 12.65 17.86 5.42
N SER A 83 13.90 18.25 5.25
CA SER A 83 14.23 19.59 4.74
C SER A 83 13.91 19.71 3.24
N PRO A 84 13.96 20.92 2.64
CA PRO A 84 13.90 21.08 1.19
C PRO A 84 14.90 20.18 0.45
N ASP A 85 14.47 19.56 -0.65
CA ASP A 85 15.31 18.73 -1.55
C ASP A 85 16.05 17.56 -0.86
N ASP A 86 15.46 17.04 0.22
CA ASP A 86 16.05 16.07 1.12
C ASP A 86 15.67 14.61 0.77
N TYR A 87 16.46 13.67 1.28
CA TYR A 87 16.33 12.24 1.04
C TYR A 87 16.55 11.47 2.33
N TRP A 88 15.65 10.54 2.65
CA TRP A 88 15.75 9.73 3.85
C TRP A 88 15.56 8.24 3.55
N VAL A 89 16.30 7.40 4.28
CA VAL A 89 16.23 5.93 4.16
C VAL A 89 15.98 5.28 5.51
N GLY A 90 14.99 4.40 5.57
CA GLY A 90 14.74 3.47 6.67
C GLY A 90 15.16 2.05 6.30
N ALA A 91 15.56 1.27 7.29
CA ALA A 91 15.90 -0.14 7.15
C ALA A 91 15.10 -0.98 8.16
N VAL A 92 14.33 -1.93 7.64
CA VAL A 92 13.61 -2.96 8.39
C VAL A 92 14.42 -4.25 8.31
N VAL A 93 14.79 -4.78 9.48
CA VAL A 93 15.69 -5.92 9.64
C VAL A 93 15.11 -6.94 10.61
N ASP A 94 15.66 -8.14 10.61
CA ASP A 94 15.36 -9.13 11.65
C ASP A 94 15.76 -8.57 13.02
N SER A 95 14.85 -8.65 14.00
CA SER A 95 15.13 -8.21 15.37
C SER A 95 16.02 -9.20 16.14
N GLY A 96 16.25 -10.40 15.60
CA GLY A 96 16.95 -11.50 16.27
C GLY A 96 16.08 -12.27 17.28
N ASN A 97 14.87 -11.78 17.56
CA ASN A 97 13.93 -12.38 18.52
C ASN A 97 12.65 -12.89 17.85
N GLY A 98 12.73 -13.22 16.56
CA GLY A 98 11.60 -13.73 15.77
C GLY A 98 10.66 -12.66 15.22
N GLY A 99 10.96 -11.37 15.40
CA GLY A 99 10.22 -10.22 14.86
C GLY A 99 11.03 -9.40 13.86
N ALA A 100 10.49 -8.24 13.49
CA ALA A 100 11.22 -7.21 12.76
C ALA A 100 11.63 -6.05 13.67
N ALA A 101 12.61 -5.27 13.24
CA ALA A 101 13.04 -4.03 13.87
C ALA A 101 13.40 -2.98 12.81
N ILE A 102 13.24 -1.69 13.13
CA ILE A 102 13.56 -0.57 12.24
C ILE A 102 14.71 0.28 12.79
N PHE A 103 15.58 0.73 11.90
CA PHE A 103 16.57 1.77 12.18
C PHE A 103 16.77 2.65 10.95
N THR A 104 17.50 3.73 11.11
CA THR A 104 17.93 4.57 9.99
C THR A 104 19.33 5.11 10.26
N ASN A 105 20.25 5.03 9.29
CA ASN A 105 21.53 5.73 9.40
C ASN A 105 21.45 7.19 8.89
N ASP A 106 20.28 7.59 8.40
CA ASP A 106 20.05 8.92 7.85
C ASP A 106 19.96 10.00 8.95
N ASN A 107 20.34 11.22 8.60
CA ASN A 107 20.39 12.33 9.55
C ASN A 107 19.07 13.08 9.74
N SER A 108 18.11 12.92 8.82
CA SER A 108 16.81 13.62 8.89
C SER A 108 16.08 13.33 10.20
N CYS A 109 15.28 14.30 10.64
CA CYS A 109 14.68 14.24 11.97
C CYS A 109 13.51 13.25 12.00
N THR A 110 13.60 12.22 12.85
CA THR A 110 12.47 11.36 13.19
C THR A 110 11.97 11.65 14.60
N VAL A 111 10.67 11.50 14.83
CA VAL A 111 10.04 11.59 16.14
C VAL A 111 9.22 10.32 16.38
N PRO A 112 9.55 9.50 17.40
CA PRO A 112 10.76 9.59 18.22
C PRO A 112 12.04 9.42 17.40
N LYS A 113 13.19 9.80 17.99
CA LYS A 113 14.50 9.60 17.35
C LYS A 113 14.73 8.10 17.17
N LEU A 114 14.86 7.66 15.93
CA LEU A 114 15.12 6.27 15.60
C LEU A 114 16.59 5.91 15.89
N PRO A 115 16.85 4.63 16.24
CA PRO A 115 18.22 4.14 16.37
C PRO A 115 18.99 4.22 15.05
N ARG A 116 20.33 4.33 15.14
CA ARG A 116 21.22 4.51 13.98
C ARG A 116 21.82 3.23 13.39
N THR A 117 21.68 2.11 14.08
CA THR A 117 22.31 0.84 13.69
C THR A 117 21.34 -0.32 13.85
N SER A 118 21.58 -1.39 13.09
CA SER A 118 20.82 -2.65 13.21
C SER A 118 20.95 -3.28 14.61
N ALA A 119 22.10 -3.14 15.27
CA ALA A 119 22.36 -3.69 16.60
C ALA A 119 21.46 -3.09 17.70
N THR A 120 20.96 -1.88 17.48
CA THR A 120 20.07 -1.15 18.40
C THR A 120 18.72 -0.86 17.77
N ALA A 121 18.37 -1.54 16.67
CA ALA A 121 17.14 -1.25 15.93
C ALA A 121 15.90 -1.35 16.83
N LEU A 122 14.94 -0.46 16.60
CA LEU A 122 13.69 -0.40 17.36
C LEU A 122 12.81 -1.57 16.95
N ALA A 123 12.53 -2.48 17.88
CA ALA A 123 11.66 -3.62 17.61
C ALA A 123 10.24 -3.16 17.25
N LEU A 124 9.67 -3.76 16.20
CA LEU A 124 8.27 -3.59 15.84
C LEU A 124 7.37 -4.22 16.92
N THR A 125 6.18 -3.66 17.10
CA THR A 125 5.27 -4.02 18.20
C THR A 125 4.11 -4.89 17.75
N THR A 126 3.62 -5.72 18.67
CA THR A 126 2.40 -6.53 18.54
C THR A 126 1.16 -5.82 19.05
N ALA A 127 1.31 -4.63 19.63
CA ALA A 127 0.31 -4.05 20.52
C ALA A 127 -1.06 -3.82 19.86
N ASN A 128 -1.07 -3.55 18.55
CA ASN A 128 -2.29 -3.29 17.79
C ASN A 128 -3.04 -4.54 17.34
N PHE A 129 -2.54 -5.74 17.65
CA PHE A 129 -3.25 -7.00 17.36
C PHE A 129 -3.21 -8.03 18.51
N ASP A 130 -2.39 -7.83 19.55
CA ASP A 130 -2.32 -8.73 20.71
C ASP A 130 -3.31 -8.37 21.84
N GLY A 131 -3.96 -7.21 21.73
CA GLY A 131 -4.91 -6.69 22.72
C GLY A 131 -4.34 -5.74 23.76
N SER A 132 -3.07 -5.32 23.64
CA SER A 132 -2.42 -4.39 24.59
C SER A 132 -2.57 -2.91 24.22
N ALA A 133 -2.95 -2.57 22.99
CA ALA A 133 -3.26 -1.20 22.56
C ALA A 133 -4.71 -1.01 22.08
N MET A 134 -5.01 0.20 21.61
CA MET A 134 -6.35 0.67 21.23
C MET A 134 -7.03 -0.19 20.16
N GLN A 135 -6.25 -0.76 19.24
CA GLN A 135 -6.76 -1.59 18.15
C GLN A 135 -7.26 -2.97 18.60
N GLY A 136 -6.88 -3.41 19.81
CA GLY A 136 -7.37 -4.65 20.42
C GLY A 136 -6.86 -5.91 19.72
N LYS A 137 -7.58 -7.02 19.92
CA LYS A 137 -7.35 -8.27 19.19
C LYS A 137 -8.20 -8.30 17.92
N ASP A 138 -7.61 -8.69 16.81
CA ASP A 138 -8.30 -8.85 15.52
C ASP A 138 -8.80 -10.29 15.27
N GLY A 139 -8.34 -11.25 16.08
CA GLY A 139 -8.74 -12.66 16.00
C GLY A 139 -7.76 -13.56 15.25
N GLY A 140 -6.66 -13.05 14.70
CA GLY A 140 -5.59 -13.88 14.16
C GLY A 140 -4.44 -14.09 15.15
N PRO A 141 -3.29 -14.64 14.68
CA PRO A 141 -2.11 -14.84 15.53
C PRO A 141 -1.67 -13.56 16.25
N THR A 142 -1.16 -13.68 17.46
CA THR A 142 -0.74 -12.50 18.27
C THR A 142 0.76 -12.47 18.52
N ASP A 143 1.51 -13.36 17.86
CA ASP A 143 2.95 -13.47 18.06
C ASP A 143 3.73 -12.46 17.19
N VAL A 144 4.95 -12.19 17.62
CA VAL A 144 5.83 -11.18 17.00
C VAL A 144 6.19 -11.51 15.55
N SER A 145 6.01 -12.76 15.08
CA SER A 145 6.35 -13.11 13.70
C SER A 145 5.45 -12.44 12.66
N ARG A 146 4.25 -11.97 13.05
CA ARG A 146 3.41 -11.12 12.20
C ARG A 146 4.10 -9.84 11.74
N THR A 147 5.01 -9.30 12.54
CA THR A 147 5.73 -8.06 12.20
C THR A 147 6.71 -8.22 11.05
N ARG A 148 7.03 -9.45 10.64
CA ARG A 148 8.14 -9.74 9.73
C ARG A 148 7.88 -9.46 8.26
N GLU A 149 6.63 -9.30 7.85
CA GLU A 149 6.26 -8.95 6.48
C GLU A 149 4.93 -8.20 6.42
N GLY A 150 4.75 -7.40 5.38
CA GLY A 150 3.59 -6.54 5.20
C GLY A 150 3.88 -5.41 4.22
N HIS A 151 3.28 -4.22 4.41
CA HIS A 151 3.46 -3.08 3.51
C HIS A 151 3.77 -1.78 4.29
N ILE A 152 4.21 -0.74 3.59
CA ILE A 152 4.57 0.56 4.20
C ILE A 152 3.73 1.66 3.58
N GLU A 153 3.26 2.59 4.41
CA GLU A 153 2.58 3.81 3.99
C GLU A 153 3.39 5.02 4.45
N ILE A 154 3.61 5.96 3.53
CA ILE A 154 4.21 7.26 3.83
C ILE A 154 3.21 8.33 3.42
N ILE A 155 2.84 9.20 4.35
CA ILE A 155 1.75 10.17 4.17
C ILE A 155 2.26 11.56 4.55
N GLU A 156 2.19 12.50 3.63
CA GLU A 156 2.49 13.90 3.90
C GLU A 156 1.42 14.49 4.82
N MET A 157 1.80 14.85 6.05
CA MET A 157 0.91 15.53 7.00
C MET A 157 0.77 17.02 6.70
N GLY A 158 1.81 17.61 6.10
CA GLY A 158 1.82 19.02 5.73
C GLY A 158 3.20 19.51 5.29
N THR A 159 3.20 20.73 4.77
CA THR A 159 4.42 21.45 4.42
C THR A 159 4.91 22.23 5.63
N VAL A 160 6.20 22.16 5.95
CA VAL A 160 6.83 23.04 6.94
C VAL A 160 7.02 24.41 6.28
N THR A 161 6.25 25.39 6.73
CA THR A 161 6.10 26.69 6.04
C THR A 161 7.08 27.75 6.51
N GLY A 162 7.48 28.61 5.56
CA GLY A 162 8.19 29.88 5.77
C GLY A 162 9.56 29.77 6.44
N PRO A 163 10.30 30.90 6.58
CA PRO A 163 11.40 30.98 7.53
C PRO A 163 10.82 30.82 8.95
N SER A 164 10.81 29.60 9.47
CA SER A 164 10.29 29.24 10.78
C SER A 164 11.35 28.55 11.63
N ALA A 165 11.15 28.53 12.94
CA ALA A 165 12.03 27.80 13.85
C ALA A 165 12.05 26.32 13.49
N THR A 166 10.90 25.76 13.12
CA THR A 166 10.76 24.38 12.65
C THR A 166 11.56 24.13 11.37
N LEU A 167 11.42 24.99 10.34
CA LEU A 167 12.18 24.81 9.09
C LEU A 167 13.69 24.89 9.33
N ASN A 168 14.15 25.85 10.13
CA ASN A 168 15.57 25.98 10.47
C ASN A 168 16.09 24.74 11.21
N ALA A 169 15.31 24.19 12.14
CA ALA A 169 15.69 23.02 12.92
C ALA A 169 15.88 21.75 12.09
N ILE A 170 15.03 21.55 11.07
CA ILE A 170 15.09 20.36 10.22
C ILE A 170 16.06 20.54 9.03
N THR A 171 16.42 21.78 8.70
CA THR A 171 17.34 22.08 7.58
C THR A 171 18.77 21.67 7.93
N HIS A 172 19.42 20.99 6.99
CA HIS A 172 20.78 20.50 7.15
C HIS A 172 21.80 21.66 7.17
N VAL A 173 22.65 21.67 8.19
CA VAL A 173 23.85 22.50 8.32
C VAL A 173 25.03 21.55 8.44
N GLU A 174 25.98 21.62 7.51
CA GLU A 174 27.14 20.70 7.44
C GLU A 174 26.73 19.20 7.39
N GLY A 175 25.61 18.88 6.74
CA GLY A 175 25.17 17.49 6.50
C GLY A 175 24.38 16.85 7.66
N VAL A 176 23.98 17.63 8.68
CA VAL A 176 23.05 17.21 9.74
C VAL A 176 21.98 18.28 9.97
N PRO A 177 20.72 17.94 10.30
CA PRO A 177 19.73 18.95 10.68
C PRO A 177 20.18 19.75 11.89
N ALA A 178 19.90 21.06 11.89
CA ALA A 178 20.39 21.96 12.93
C ALA A 178 19.94 21.60 14.35
N ASP A 179 18.69 21.12 14.53
CA ASP A 179 18.15 20.78 15.85
C ASP A 179 16.95 19.81 15.79
N CYS A 180 17.21 18.52 15.54
CA CYS A 180 16.15 17.50 15.62
C CYS A 180 15.54 17.35 17.02
N ALA A 181 16.22 17.77 18.09
CA ALA A 181 15.68 17.67 19.44
C ALA A 181 14.48 18.62 19.62
N SER A 182 14.47 19.77 18.94
CA SER A 182 13.31 20.67 18.94
C SER A 182 12.02 20.02 18.42
N ALA A 183 12.09 19.20 17.36
CA ALA A 183 10.93 18.48 16.81
C ALA A 183 10.41 17.41 17.79
N VAL A 184 11.31 16.72 18.51
CA VAL A 184 10.95 15.78 19.57
C VAL A 184 10.27 16.51 20.73
N ASN A 185 10.88 17.61 21.20
CA ASN A 185 10.37 18.42 22.30
C ASN A 185 9.04 19.10 21.97
N ALA A 186 8.77 19.41 20.70
CA ALA A 186 7.51 20.00 20.27
C ALA A 186 6.30 19.05 20.47
N TRP A 187 6.52 17.74 20.50
CA TRP A 187 5.51 16.73 20.84
C TRP A 187 5.53 16.25 22.30
N ALA A 188 6.55 16.65 23.06
CA ALA A 188 6.63 16.39 24.50
C ALA A 188 5.60 17.24 25.27
N ALA A 189 5.37 16.89 26.54
CA ALA A 189 4.43 17.64 27.39
C ALA A 189 4.80 19.13 27.46
N GLY A 190 3.84 20.01 27.13
CA GLY A 190 4.06 21.46 27.05
C GLY A 190 4.71 21.94 25.74
N GLY A 191 5.00 21.04 24.80
CA GLY A 191 5.54 21.37 23.48
C GLY A 191 4.52 22.05 22.57
N GLN A 192 5.01 22.83 21.60
CA GLN A 192 4.17 23.65 20.73
C GLN A 192 3.14 22.86 19.92
N TRP A 193 3.47 21.65 19.46
CA TRP A 193 2.55 20.82 18.67
C TRP A 193 1.55 20.05 19.52
N VAL A 194 1.79 19.93 20.83
CA VAL A 194 0.76 19.49 21.78
C VAL A 194 -0.30 20.58 21.98
N ALA A 195 0.10 21.85 21.95
CA ALA A 195 -0.83 22.99 22.08
C ALA A 195 -1.55 23.31 20.76
N ASP A 196 -0.82 23.33 19.65
CA ASP A 196 -1.33 23.57 18.30
C ASP A 196 -0.49 22.77 17.30
N SER A 197 -1.02 21.62 16.86
CA SER A 197 -0.32 20.76 15.90
C SER A 197 -0.17 21.40 14.52
N THR A 198 -0.81 22.53 14.24
CA THR A 198 -0.70 23.24 12.96
C THR A 198 0.36 24.34 12.99
N LYS A 199 1.01 24.54 14.13
CA LYS A 199 2.09 25.52 14.28
C LYS A 199 3.25 25.22 13.32
N ASP A 200 3.52 26.18 12.43
CA ASP A 200 4.50 26.13 11.34
C ASP A 200 4.21 25.08 10.24
N ILE A 201 3.07 24.40 10.30
CA ILE A 201 2.65 23.38 9.33
C ILE A 201 1.51 23.91 8.46
N GLY A 202 1.78 24.06 7.17
CA GLY A 202 0.81 24.43 6.14
C GLY A 202 0.21 23.22 5.40
N PRO A 203 -0.67 23.47 4.42
CA PRO A 203 -1.25 22.43 3.58
C PRO A 203 -0.19 21.52 2.92
N PRO A 204 -0.46 20.20 2.80
CA PRO A 204 0.36 19.29 2.01
C PRO A 204 0.42 19.72 0.55
N THR A 205 1.62 19.77 -0.03
CA THR A 205 1.81 20.22 -1.43
C THR A 205 2.23 19.10 -2.39
N GLY A 206 2.44 17.88 -1.89
CA GLY A 206 2.92 16.73 -2.65
C GLY A 206 4.42 16.81 -2.93
N GLY A 207 4.87 16.08 -3.97
CA GLY A 207 6.28 16.04 -4.35
C GLY A 207 7.10 15.02 -3.58
N LEU A 208 6.44 14.13 -2.82
CA LEU A 208 7.11 12.95 -2.28
C LEU A 208 7.25 11.89 -3.38
N VAL A 209 8.44 11.33 -3.51
CA VAL A 209 8.74 10.16 -4.35
C VAL A 209 9.29 9.06 -3.44
N GLY A 210 9.15 7.79 -3.80
CA GLY A 210 9.56 6.69 -2.94
C GLY A 210 10.06 5.45 -3.67
N ASN A 211 11.06 4.78 -3.09
CA ASN A 211 11.62 3.52 -3.61
C ASN A 211 11.86 2.52 -2.47
N GLY A 212 11.50 1.26 -2.69
CA GLY A 212 11.79 0.14 -1.80
C GLY A 212 12.83 -0.80 -2.40
N MET A 213 13.58 -1.47 -1.52
CA MET A 213 14.60 -2.45 -1.87
C MET A 213 14.60 -3.59 -0.85
N VAL A 214 14.34 -4.82 -1.31
CA VAL A 214 14.41 -6.05 -0.52
C VAL A 214 15.74 -6.74 -0.86
N LEU A 215 16.66 -6.80 0.09
CA LEU A 215 18.05 -7.21 -0.10
C LEU A 215 18.36 -8.46 0.73
N ASN A 216 18.98 -9.47 0.11
CA ASN A 216 19.61 -10.59 0.81
C ASN A 216 21.08 -10.65 0.42
N VAL A 217 21.93 -10.18 1.35
CA VAL A 217 23.38 -10.10 1.12
C VAL A 217 24.00 -11.49 1.00
N ALA A 218 23.56 -12.46 1.80
CA ALA A 218 24.09 -13.81 1.80
C ALA A 218 23.83 -14.54 0.48
N ASN A 219 22.68 -14.28 -0.14
CA ASN A 219 22.30 -14.82 -1.44
C ASN A 219 22.70 -13.91 -2.62
N GLY A 220 23.21 -12.71 -2.38
CA GLY A 220 23.54 -11.75 -3.44
C GLY A 220 22.33 -11.34 -4.28
N THR A 221 21.13 -11.32 -3.70
CA THR A 221 19.87 -11.00 -4.42
C THR A 221 19.26 -9.68 -3.96
N VAL A 222 18.64 -8.97 -4.89
CA VAL A 222 17.95 -7.71 -4.62
C VAL A 222 16.70 -7.57 -5.48
N PHE A 223 15.61 -7.10 -4.88
CA PHE A 223 14.40 -6.67 -5.57
C PHE A 223 14.16 -5.20 -5.27
N SER A 224 14.00 -4.37 -6.28
CA SER A 224 13.74 -2.93 -6.12
C SER A 224 12.45 -2.54 -6.82
N TYR A 225 11.69 -1.64 -6.21
CA TYR A 225 10.42 -1.16 -6.75
C TYR A 225 10.20 0.31 -6.36
N GLY A 226 9.51 1.06 -7.21
CA GLY A 226 8.98 2.37 -6.85
C GLY A 226 7.68 2.23 -6.05
N ALA A 227 7.44 3.12 -5.09
CA ALA A 227 6.16 3.19 -4.39
C ALA A 227 5.02 3.64 -5.32
N ASP A 228 3.79 3.28 -5.00
CA ASP A 228 2.61 3.82 -5.67
C ASP A 228 2.27 5.17 -5.06
N ALA A 229 2.35 6.21 -5.90
CA ALA A 229 2.16 7.59 -5.46
C ALA A 229 0.74 8.06 -5.74
N ILE A 230 0.00 8.37 -4.68
CA ILE A 230 -1.32 8.98 -4.78
C ILE A 230 -1.15 10.50 -4.77
N ALA A 231 -1.54 11.14 -5.87
CA ALA A 231 -1.63 12.59 -5.97
C ALA A 231 -3.06 13.05 -5.65
N GLN A 232 -3.19 14.30 -5.19
CA GLN A 232 -4.47 14.92 -4.81
C GLN A 232 -5.21 14.16 -3.70
N PHE A 233 -4.48 13.48 -2.82
CA PHE A 233 -5.02 12.84 -1.61
C PHE A 233 -5.73 13.86 -0.72
N TYR A 234 -5.17 15.07 -0.67
CA TYR A 234 -5.83 16.22 -0.07
C TYR A 234 -6.43 17.12 -1.15
N VAL A 235 -7.62 17.68 -0.88
CA VAL A 235 -8.14 18.79 -1.70
C VAL A 235 -7.13 19.93 -1.70
N LYS A 236 -7.04 20.67 -2.81
CA LYS A 236 -6.13 21.81 -2.93
C LYS A 236 -6.33 22.79 -1.76
N ASP A 237 -5.23 23.21 -1.15
CA ASP A 237 -5.17 24.07 0.04
C ASP A 237 -5.85 23.47 1.30
N GLY A 238 -6.32 22.22 1.21
CA GLY A 238 -6.83 21.45 2.33
C GLY A 238 -5.72 21.11 3.31
N ARG A 239 -6.05 21.10 4.60
CA ARG A 239 -5.09 20.72 5.64
C ARG A 239 -4.97 19.21 5.72
N GLY A 240 -3.73 18.74 5.81
CA GLY A 240 -3.44 17.39 6.28
C GLY A 240 -3.56 17.31 7.80
N GLU A 241 -3.43 16.11 8.32
CA GLU A 241 -3.50 15.84 9.75
C GLU A 241 -2.08 15.72 10.30
N HIS A 242 -1.52 16.81 10.83
CA HIS A 242 -0.28 16.74 11.60
C HIS A 242 -0.59 16.23 13.00
N SER A 243 -0.26 14.97 13.23
CA SER A 243 -0.62 14.21 14.42
C SER A 243 0.60 13.81 15.23
N ARG A 244 0.34 13.36 16.46
CA ARG A 244 1.38 12.82 17.33
C ARG A 244 2.03 11.57 16.71
N PRO A 245 3.31 11.30 17.01
CA PRO A 245 4.00 10.14 16.47
C PRO A 245 3.38 8.80 16.86
N ASP A 246 2.66 8.72 17.98
CA ASP A 246 1.94 7.55 18.49
C ASP A 246 0.47 7.45 18.04
N ALA A 247 -0.01 8.41 17.24
CA ALA A 247 -1.36 8.39 16.70
C ALA A 247 -1.46 7.46 15.48
N LEU A 248 -2.54 6.66 15.39
CA LEU A 248 -2.83 5.80 14.24
C LEU A 248 -3.28 6.57 12.98
N THR A 249 -3.31 7.89 13.08
CA THR A 249 -3.65 8.82 12.01
C THR A 249 -2.47 9.78 11.77
N PRO A 250 -2.35 10.38 10.58
CA PRO A 250 -3.13 10.04 9.40
C PRO A 250 -2.79 8.65 8.87
N ASN A 251 -3.78 8.02 8.29
CA ASN A 251 -3.69 6.83 7.48
C ASN A 251 -4.39 7.08 6.13
N VAL A 252 -4.36 6.11 5.22
CA VAL A 252 -4.97 6.28 3.89
C VAL A 252 -6.49 6.53 3.91
N SER A 253 -7.19 6.36 5.04
CA SER A 253 -8.60 6.77 5.15
C SER A 253 -8.80 8.25 5.49
N ASN A 254 -7.75 8.97 5.89
CA ASN A 254 -7.78 10.41 6.24
C ASN A 254 -7.63 11.33 5.01
N ALA A 255 -7.97 10.85 3.81
CA ALA A 255 -8.04 11.70 2.62
C ALA A 255 -9.09 12.80 2.80
N THR A 256 -8.84 13.98 2.25
CA THR A 256 -9.86 15.04 2.17
C THR A 256 -10.51 15.10 0.79
N SER A 257 -9.88 14.51 -0.23
CA SER A 257 -10.49 14.32 -1.54
C SER A 257 -11.50 13.18 -1.53
N LEU A 258 -12.68 13.41 -2.11
CA LEU A 258 -13.76 12.43 -2.27
C LEU A 258 -13.94 11.98 -3.72
N SER A 259 -13.05 12.39 -4.62
CA SER A 259 -13.11 12.05 -6.04
C SER A 259 -11.83 11.35 -6.45
N ALA A 260 -11.94 10.41 -7.40
CA ALA A 260 -10.82 9.67 -7.97
C ALA A 260 -10.92 9.62 -9.49
N ASP A 261 -9.79 9.86 -10.15
CA ASP A 261 -9.57 9.63 -11.57
C ASP A 261 -9.00 8.23 -11.76
N VAL A 262 -9.74 7.40 -12.47
CA VAL A 262 -9.43 5.98 -12.69
C VAL A 262 -9.37 5.69 -14.18
N MET A 263 -8.41 4.86 -14.59
CA MET A 263 -8.33 4.34 -15.95
C MET A 263 -9.01 2.98 -15.99
N THR A 264 -10.06 2.84 -16.79
CA THR A 264 -10.79 1.58 -16.98
C THR A 264 -10.89 1.23 -18.46
N ASP A 265 -11.49 0.09 -18.77
CA ASP A 265 -11.93 -0.32 -20.11
C ASP A 265 -12.79 0.73 -20.85
N ALA A 266 -13.60 1.48 -20.11
CA ALA A 266 -14.39 2.62 -20.61
C ALA A 266 -13.57 3.92 -20.84
N GLY A 267 -12.27 3.92 -20.52
CA GLY A 267 -11.40 5.09 -20.59
C GLY A 267 -11.16 5.74 -19.23
N ARG A 268 -10.79 7.02 -19.23
CA ARG A 268 -10.56 7.79 -17.99
C ARG A 268 -11.90 8.25 -17.43
N LEU A 269 -12.19 7.87 -16.19
CA LEU A 269 -13.39 8.27 -15.47
C LEU A 269 -13.02 9.07 -14.23
N THR A 270 -13.78 10.15 -13.95
CA THR A 270 -13.73 10.87 -12.68
C THR A 270 -14.95 10.47 -11.85
N LEU A 271 -14.72 9.74 -10.76
CA LEU A 271 -15.76 9.19 -9.90
C LEU A 271 -15.75 9.84 -8.53
N ALA A 272 -16.92 10.17 -7.99
CA ALA A 272 -17.08 10.69 -6.63
C ALA A 272 -17.62 9.61 -5.69
N PHE A 273 -17.14 9.62 -4.44
CA PHE A 273 -17.48 8.63 -3.43
C PHE A 273 -17.95 9.29 -2.13
N ALA A 274 -18.79 8.59 -1.38
CA ALA A 274 -19.30 9.09 -0.11
C ALA A 274 -18.27 9.04 1.02
N ARG A 275 -17.29 8.12 0.94
CA ARG A 275 -16.22 7.95 1.94
C ARG A 275 -14.86 8.24 1.29
N PRO A 276 -13.94 8.93 1.98
CA PRO A 276 -12.60 9.17 1.45
C PRO A 276 -11.84 7.88 1.14
N ILE A 277 -11.99 6.85 2.00
CA ILE A 277 -11.34 5.55 1.76
C ILE A 277 -11.84 4.86 0.50
N ASP A 278 -13.09 5.09 0.07
CA ASP A 278 -13.61 4.53 -1.17
C ASP A 278 -12.95 5.24 -2.37
N ALA A 279 -12.71 6.55 -2.29
CA ALA A 279 -11.95 7.26 -3.33
C ALA A 279 -10.48 6.80 -3.41
N VAL A 280 -9.85 6.45 -2.28
CA VAL A 280 -8.52 5.85 -2.28
C VAL A 280 -8.54 4.43 -2.85
N SER A 281 -9.50 3.61 -2.45
CA SER A 281 -9.66 2.25 -3.01
C SER A 281 -9.86 2.31 -4.52
N ALA A 282 -10.62 3.27 -5.03
CA ALA A 282 -10.93 3.44 -6.44
C ALA A 282 -9.67 3.51 -7.33
N VAL A 283 -8.62 4.22 -6.89
CA VAL A 283 -7.39 4.34 -7.69
C VAL A 283 -6.56 3.04 -7.76
N PHE A 284 -6.87 2.06 -6.91
CA PHE A 284 -6.26 0.73 -6.93
C PHE A 284 -7.21 -0.36 -7.45
N MET A 285 -8.46 -0.04 -7.78
CA MET A 285 -9.44 -1.05 -8.21
C MET A 285 -8.99 -1.74 -9.50
N ALA A 286 -8.91 -3.07 -9.46
CA ALA A 286 -8.70 -3.91 -10.63
C ALA A 286 -9.62 -5.13 -10.58
N ASN A 287 -10.11 -5.56 -11.73
CA ASN A 287 -10.87 -6.81 -11.87
C ASN A 287 -9.96 -7.98 -12.26
N GLU A 288 -8.77 -7.75 -12.81
CA GLU A 288 -7.84 -8.84 -13.15
C GLU A 288 -6.38 -8.49 -12.86
N ILE A 289 -5.61 -9.49 -12.44
CA ILE A 289 -4.14 -9.48 -12.36
C ILE A 289 -3.58 -10.45 -13.41
N HIS A 290 -2.64 -10.00 -14.22
CA HIS A 290 -1.95 -10.82 -15.22
C HIS A 290 -0.45 -10.77 -14.99
N ASN A 291 0.19 -11.93 -14.83
CA ASN A 291 1.65 -12.04 -14.90
C ASN A 291 2.07 -13.40 -15.44
N GLU A 292 3.37 -13.52 -15.71
CA GLU A 292 4.02 -14.78 -16.00
C GLU A 292 4.17 -15.63 -14.72
N TYR A 293 4.46 -16.93 -14.89
CA TYR A 293 5.01 -17.77 -13.84
C TYR A 293 6.16 -18.62 -14.39
N TRP A 294 7.21 -18.78 -13.59
CA TRP A 294 8.43 -19.50 -13.93
C TRP A 294 8.70 -20.57 -12.88
N THR A 295 8.93 -21.80 -13.32
CA THR A 295 9.20 -22.97 -12.45
C THR A 295 10.28 -23.90 -13.02
N SER A 296 11.08 -23.41 -13.97
CA SER A 296 12.07 -24.22 -14.68
C SER A 296 13.23 -24.68 -13.79
N ASN A 297 13.40 -26.00 -13.73
CA ASN A 297 14.52 -26.62 -13.00
C ASN A 297 15.85 -26.45 -13.74
N SER A 298 15.85 -26.22 -15.05
CA SER A 298 17.06 -26.13 -15.88
C SER A 298 18.00 -24.98 -15.50
N VAL A 299 17.44 -23.91 -14.94
CA VAL A 299 18.16 -22.72 -14.44
C VAL A 299 17.78 -22.37 -12.99
N ALA A 300 17.18 -23.33 -12.27
CA ALA A 300 16.61 -23.14 -10.94
C ALA A 300 15.76 -21.84 -10.82
N ALA A 301 14.92 -21.60 -11.83
CA ALA A 301 14.06 -20.44 -11.88
C ALA A 301 12.79 -20.67 -11.06
N ALA A 302 12.47 -19.70 -10.20
CA ALA A 302 11.18 -19.59 -9.54
C ALA A 302 10.61 -18.20 -9.75
N SER A 303 9.28 -18.08 -9.71
CA SER A 303 8.58 -16.79 -9.63
C SER A 303 7.51 -16.78 -8.55
N GLU A 304 7.22 -15.59 -8.03
CA GLU A 304 6.19 -15.35 -7.02
C GLU A 304 5.46 -14.05 -7.31
N TRP A 305 4.19 -13.97 -6.91
CA TRP A 305 3.39 -12.75 -7.03
C TRP A 305 3.13 -12.23 -5.63
N VAL A 306 3.67 -11.05 -5.32
CA VAL A 306 3.36 -10.33 -4.10
C VAL A 306 2.14 -9.47 -4.35
N ILE A 307 1.07 -9.72 -3.61
CA ILE A 307 -0.23 -9.08 -3.78
C ILE A 307 -0.61 -8.36 -2.48
N THR A 308 -0.92 -7.08 -2.59
CA THR A 308 -1.28 -6.21 -1.47
C THR A 308 -2.60 -5.51 -1.75
N TYR A 309 -3.54 -5.58 -0.81
CA TYR A 309 -4.78 -4.82 -0.80
C TYR A 309 -4.65 -3.65 0.17
N PRO A 310 -4.11 -2.49 -0.25
CA PRO A 310 -3.66 -1.43 0.68
C PRO A 310 -4.78 -0.76 1.50
N THR A 311 -6.05 -1.01 1.17
CA THR A 311 -7.21 -0.45 1.86
C THR A 311 -8.09 -1.50 2.53
N LYS A 312 -7.78 -2.80 2.43
CA LYS A 312 -8.69 -3.89 2.82
C LYS A 312 -9.07 -3.82 4.30
N ARG A 313 -8.15 -3.49 5.20
CA ARG A 313 -8.42 -3.32 6.64
C ARG A 313 -9.62 -2.42 6.95
N PHE A 314 -9.88 -1.38 6.15
CA PHE A 314 -11.01 -0.46 6.38
C PHE A 314 -12.38 -1.03 5.98
N TYR A 315 -12.40 -2.23 5.39
CA TYR A 315 -13.60 -2.95 4.96
C TYR A 315 -13.79 -4.26 5.72
N VAL A 316 -12.76 -4.81 6.35
CA VAL A 316 -12.78 -6.15 6.96
C VAL A 316 -12.35 -6.19 8.42
N ASP A 317 -11.58 -5.22 8.90
CA ASP A 317 -11.06 -5.24 10.26
C ASP A 317 -12.14 -4.85 11.28
N PRO A 318 -12.38 -5.67 12.33
CA PRO A 318 -13.33 -5.38 13.40
C PRO A 318 -13.20 -4.00 14.04
N TYR A 319 -11.98 -3.43 14.11
CA TYR A 319 -11.72 -2.10 14.65
C TYR A 319 -12.31 -0.98 13.78
N TYR A 320 -12.26 -1.13 12.45
CA TYR A 320 -12.77 -0.10 11.53
C TYR A 320 -14.25 -0.28 11.19
N ILE A 321 -14.76 -1.52 11.20
CA ILE A 321 -16.09 -1.81 10.65
C ILE A 321 -17.16 -2.12 11.69
N ASN A 322 -16.81 -2.27 12.97
CA ASN A 322 -17.73 -2.67 14.04
C ASN A 322 -18.57 -3.92 13.66
N GLY A 323 -17.91 -4.91 13.04
CA GLY A 323 -18.51 -6.16 12.57
C GLY A 323 -19.29 -6.10 11.25
N ALA A 324 -19.50 -4.92 10.65
CA ALA A 324 -20.26 -4.76 9.41
C ALA A 324 -19.35 -4.68 8.18
N VAL A 325 -19.12 -5.82 7.52
CA VAL A 325 -18.31 -5.92 6.30
C VAL A 325 -18.92 -5.08 5.17
N ARG A 326 -18.06 -4.53 4.32
CA ARG A 326 -18.45 -3.67 3.20
C ARG A 326 -17.75 -4.09 1.90
N PRO A 327 -18.42 -4.03 0.74
CA PRO A 327 -17.78 -4.13 -0.56
C PRO A 327 -16.58 -3.16 -0.67
N PRO A 328 -15.49 -3.55 -1.36
CA PRO A 328 -15.37 -4.69 -2.28
C PRO A 328 -14.92 -6.02 -1.63
N PHE A 329 -14.97 -6.11 -0.29
CA PHE A 329 -14.64 -7.32 0.46
C PHE A 329 -15.90 -7.91 1.11
N GLU A 330 -15.87 -9.21 1.38
CA GLU A 330 -17.07 -9.98 1.74
C GLU A 330 -16.99 -10.68 3.10
N LEU A 331 -15.78 -10.90 3.63
CA LEU A 331 -15.56 -11.52 4.93
C LEU A 331 -14.85 -10.58 5.89
N ALA A 332 -15.35 -10.47 7.12
CA ALA A 332 -14.63 -9.79 8.20
C ALA A 332 -13.39 -10.60 8.57
N PHE A 333 -12.30 -9.92 8.91
CA PHE A 333 -11.16 -10.58 9.51
C PHE A 333 -11.56 -11.11 10.89
N SER A 334 -11.42 -12.42 11.11
CA SER A 334 -11.91 -13.02 12.36
C SER A 334 -11.23 -14.32 12.75
N LYS A 335 -11.28 -14.61 14.05
CA LYS A 335 -10.87 -15.90 14.63
C LYS A 335 -11.71 -17.07 14.12
N ALA A 336 -13.00 -16.84 13.87
CA ALA A 336 -13.91 -17.87 13.35
C ALA A 336 -13.47 -18.37 11.97
N LEU A 337 -12.76 -17.53 11.20
CA LEU A 337 -12.17 -17.84 9.90
C LEU A 337 -10.66 -18.14 10.00
N GLY A 338 -10.17 -18.53 11.19
CA GLY A 338 -8.76 -18.89 11.38
C GLY A 338 -7.79 -17.70 11.38
N GLY A 339 -8.27 -16.48 11.63
CA GLY A 339 -7.45 -15.27 11.54
C GLY A 339 -7.20 -14.87 10.09
N THR A 340 -8.25 -14.88 9.27
CA THR A 340 -8.22 -14.53 7.85
C THR A 340 -9.43 -13.67 7.48
N SER A 341 -9.33 -12.97 6.34
CA SER A 341 -10.44 -12.35 5.61
C SER A 341 -10.33 -12.76 4.15
N GLY A 342 -10.94 -13.88 3.79
CA GLY A 342 -10.86 -14.44 2.44
C GLY A 342 -11.53 -13.56 1.39
N SER A 343 -10.90 -13.47 0.22
CA SER A 343 -11.51 -13.06 -1.03
C SER A 343 -11.39 -14.21 -2.01
N ALA A 344 -12.52 -14.66 -2.53
CA ALA A 344 -12.52 -15.60 -3.63
C ALA A 344 -12.01 -14.93 -4.91
N ILE A 345 -11.41 -15.74 -5.76
CA ILE A 345 -10.88 -15.36 -7.06
C ILE A 345 -11.08 -16.52 -8.01
N ARG A 346 -10.85 -16.30 -9.30
CA ARG A 346 -10.67 -17.40 -10.25
C ARG A 346 -9.31 -17.29 -10.89
N ALA A 347 -8.52 -18.36 -10.79
CA ALA A 347 -7.22 -18.44 -11.42
C ALA A 347 -7.31 -19.25 -12.72
N ALA A 348 -6.85 -18.66 -13.83
CA ALA A 348 -6.62 -19.35 -15.08
C ALA A 348 -5.11 -19.38 -15.34
N ILE A 349 -4.57 -20.56 -15.63
CA ILE A 349 -3.13 -20.79 -15.78
C ILE A 349 -2.91 -21.42 -17.14
N PHE A 350 -2.00 -20.83 -17.89
CA PHE A 350 -1.70 -21.16 -19.27
C PHE A 350 -0.22 -21.43 -19.40
N ASP A 351 0.15 -22.52 -20.06
CA ASP A 351 1.52 -22.73 -20.49
C ASP A 351 1.87 -21.84 -21.70
N ARG A 352 3.09 -21.99 -22.21
CA ARG A 352 3.59 -21.23 -23.37
C ARG A 352 2.91 -21.58 -24.69
N GLU A 353 2.27 -22.74 -24.79
CA GLU A 353 1.70 -23.31 -26.01
C GLU A 353 0.16 -23.39 -25.93
N GLU A 354 -0.46 -22.48 -25.18
CA GLU A 354 -1.90 -22.35 -24.99
C GLU A 354 -2.56 -23.52 -24.23
N GLY A 355 -1.76 -24.45 -23.71
CA GLY A 355 -2.22 -25.50 -22.81
C GLY A 355 -2.73 -24.89 -21.51
N GLN A 356 -3.99 -25.18 -21.18
CA GLN A 356 -4.69 -24.58 -20.07
C GLN A 356 -5.03 -25.64 -19.02
N ASN A 357 -4.72 -25.36 -17.74
CA ASN A 357 -5.34 -26.09 -16.64
C ASN A 357 -6.80 -25.65 -16.49
N THR A 358 -7.68 -26.58 -16.14
CA THR A 358 -9.08 -26.24 -15.79
C THR A 358 -9.08 -25.07 -14.81
N PRO A 359 -9.78 -23.95 -15.11
CA PRO A 359 -9.77 -22.77 -14.27
C PRO A 359 -10.04 -23.17 -12.82
N GLU A 360 -9.09 -22.86 -11.96
CA GLU A 360 -9.20 -23.17 -10.55
C GLU A 360 -10.10 -22.11 -9.92
N ILE A 361 -11.35 -22.50 -9.66
CA ILE A 361 -12.25 -21.68 -8.86
C ILE A 361 -11.81 -21.84 -7.41
N VAL A 362 -11.36 -20.72 -6.88
CA VAL A 362 -10.89 -20.57 -5.53
C VAL A 362 -12.10 -20.12 -4.71
N THR A 363 -12.74 -21.07 -4.03
CA THR A 363 -13.89 -20.80 -3.17
C THR A 363 -13.45 -20.53 -1.74
N LEU A 364 -14.15 -19.61 -1.08
CA LEU A 364 -13.98 -19.32 0.34
C LEU A 364 -14.25 -20.57 1.20
N PRO A 365 -13.83 -20.57 2.49
CA PRO A 365 -14.09 -21.68 3.39
C PRO A 365 -15.52 -22.24 3.28
N PRO A 366 -15.68 -23.58 3.34
CA PRO A 366 -14.80 -24.49 4.07
C PRO A 366 -13.72 -25.17 3.22
N VAL A 367 -13.43 -24.73 1.98
CA VAL A 367 -12.29 -25.26 1.22
C VAL A 367 -11.08 -24.35 1.44
N TRP A 368 -10.28 -24.65 2.47
CA TRP A 368 -9.10 -23.91 2.94
C TRP A 368 -7.90 -23.96 1.98
N GLY A 369 -8.13 -23.97 0.67
CA GLY A 369 -7.08 -24.31 -0.27
C GLY A 369 -6.36 -23.10 -0.84
N LYS A 370 -7.13 -22.20 -1.42
CA LYS A 370 -6.64 -21.29 -2.45
C LYS A 370 -7.58 -20.10 -2.44
N GLY A 371 -7.07 -18.88 -2.32
CA GLY A 371 -7.78 -17.62 -2.00
C GLY A 371 -6.79 -16.49 -1.75
N LEU A 372 -7.31 -15.26 -1.65
CA LEU A 372 -6.53 -14.11 -1.21
C LEU A 372 -7.06 -13.66 0.16
N PHE A 373 -6.35 -14.03 1.22
CA PHE A 373 -6.85 -14.04 2.60
C PHE A 373 -6.37 -12.88 3.47
N TYR A 374 -5.32 -12.20 3.06
CA TYR A 374 -4.61 -11.24 3.89
C TYR A 374 -4.57 -9.86 3.23
N GLU A 375 -4.10 -8.84 3.97
CA GLU A 375 -3.82 -7.51 3.44
C GLU A 375 -2.63 -7.55 2.48
N THR A 376 -1.57 -8.27 2.85
CA THR A 376 -0.37 -8.50 2.03
C THR A 376 -0.06 -10.00 2.02
N GLN A 377 0.16 -10.58 0.85
CA GLN A 377 0.35 -12.02 0.70
C GLN A 377 1.17 -12.38 -0.55
N VAL A 378 1.55 -13.66 -0.63
CA VAL A 378 2.29 -14.20 -1.78
C VAL A 378 1.52 -15.35 -2.41
N ALA A 379 1.33 -15.28 -3.73
CA ALA A 379 0.89 -16.40 -4.54
C ALA A 379 2.09 -17.08 -5.20
N THR A 380 2.10 -18.41 -5.14
CA THR A 380 3.18 -19.26 -5.65
C THR A 380 2.65 -20.27 -6.65
N PHE A 381 3.56 -20.83 -7.47
CA PHE A 381 3.24 -21.74 -8.56
C PHE A 381 4.09 -23.01 -8.40
N GLY A 382 3.45 -24.13 -8.07
CA GLY A 382 4.11 -25.44 -7.93
C GLY A 382 5.10 -25.57 -6.76
N GLN A 383 5.08 -24.68 -5.76
CA GLN A 383 6.03 -24.70 -4.64
C GLN A 383 5.55 -25.61 -3.49
N GLN A 384 6.38 -26.54 -3.01
CA GLN A 384 5.99 -27.56 -2.02
C GLN A 384 6.33 -27.19 -0.56
N GLN A 385 6.59 -25.91 -0.28
CA GLN A 385 7.10 -25.44 1.02
C GLN A 385 6.04 -24.67 1.81
N SER A 386 6.19 -24.64 3.14
CA SER A 386 5.33 -23.87 4.06
C SER A 386 5.59 -22.36 4.02
N ALA A 387 6.69 -21.94 3.39
CA ALA A 387 7.01 -20.56 3.07
C ALA A 387 7.36 -20.44 1.59
N SER A 388 7.21 -19.24 1.02
CA SER A 388 7.55 -18.98 -0.37
C SER A 388 9.07 -19.14 -0.61
N GLN A 389 9.47 -19.67 -1.76
CA GLN A 389 10.87 -19.93 -2.08
C GLN A 389 11.72 -18.66 -2.23
N ILE A 390 11.16 -17.57 -2.77
CA ILE A 390 11.93 -16.37 -3.13
C ILE A 390 12.00 -15.39 -1.95
N VAL A 391 10.85 -14.90 -1.48
CA VAL A 391 10.80 -13.90 -0.39
C VAL A 391 10.60 -14.51 0.99
N ALA A 392 10.58 -15.85 1.10
CA ALA A 392 10.38 -16.57 2.34
C ALA A 392 9.10 -16.16 3.09
N SER A 393 8.07 -15.74 2.34
CA SER A 393 6.80 -15.31 2.92
C SER A 393 6.13 -16.49 3.62
N ARG A 394 5.57 -16.26 4.81
CA ARG A 394 4.72 -17.22 5.52
C ARG A 394 3.23 -17.00 5.21
N LEU A 395 2.91 -15.93 4.49
CA LEU A 395 1.57 -15.57 4.02
C LEU A 395 1.34 -16.09 2.61
N VAL A 396 1.62 -17.38 2.40
CA VAL A 396 1.38 -18.06 1.13
C VAL A 396 -0.09 -18.46 1.06
N THR A 397 -0.87 -17.75 0.24
CA THR A 397 -2.34 -17.88 0.24
C THR A 397 -2.88 -18.75 -0.89
N ALA A 398 -2.06 -19.01 -1.90
CA ALA A 398 -2.36 -19.98 -2.92
C ALA A 398 -1.07 -20.54 -3.52
N ASN A 399 -0.95 -21.86 -3.51
CA ASN A 399 0.01 -22.60 -4.31
C ASN A 399 -0.72 -23.25 -5.48
N PHE A 400 -0.59 -22.62 -6.64
CA PHE A 400 -1.31 -23.03 -7.82
C PHE A 400 -0.65 -24.22 -8.50
N GLN A 401 -1.47 -25.19 -8.92
CA GLN A 401 -0.98 -26.31 -9.72
C GLN A 401 -0.74 -25.83 -11.14
N ILE A 402 0.48 -26.01 -11.63
CA ILE A 402 0.87 -25.68 -12.99
C ILE A 402 0.57 -26.86 -13.92
N PRO A 403 0.26 -26.62 -15.21
CA PRO A 403 0.30 -27.68 -16.22
C PRO A 403 1.71 -28.32 -16.23
N ASP A 404 1.90 -29.47 -16.85
CA ASP A 404 3.21 -30.16 -16.98
C ASP A 404 4.33 -29.32 -17.68
N ALA A 405 4.10 -28.03 -17.91
CA ALA A 405 5.01 -27.05 -18.48
C ALA A 405 5.71 -26.20 -17.40
N GLU A 406 7.02 -26.06 -17.55
CA GLU A 406 7.89 -25.35 -16.62
C GLU A 406 7.65 -23.83 -16.55
N ASN A 407 7.01 -23.20 -17.54
CA ASN A 407 6.79 -21.75 -17.59
C ASN A 407 5.48 -21.42 -18.33
N GLY A 408 4.91 -20.24 -18.03
CA GLY A 408 3.69 -19.78 -18.68
C GLY A 408 3.21 -18.44 -18.13
N TRP A 409 1.91 -18.21 -18.19
CA TRP A 409 1.27 -17.04 -17.58
C TRP A 409 -0.03 -17.41 -16.88
N ALA A 410 -0.43 -16.58 -15.93
CA ALA A 410 -1.68 -16.74 -15.21
C ALA A 410 -2.47 -15.44 -15.18
N LYS A 411 -3.77 -15.61 -14.98
CA LYS A 411 -4.76 -14.56 -14.78
C LYS A 411 -5.49 -14.85 -13.48
N PHE A 412 -5.51 -13.88 -12.57
CA PHE A 412 -6.42 -13.88 -11.41
C PHE A 412 -7.56 -12.92 -11.67
N ASP A 413 -8.77 -13.46 -11.76
CA ASP A 413 -10.03 -12.70 -11.81
C ASP A 413 -10.47 -12.39 -10.37
N LEU A 414 -10.50 -11.10 -10.05
CA LEU A 414 -10.83 -10.54 -8.74
C LEU A 414 -12.31 -10.18 -8.59
N ALA A 415 -13.15 -10.49 -9.59
CA ALA A 415 -14.58 -10.17 -9.60
C ALA A 415 -15.50 -11.37 -9.25
N MET A 416 -14.92 -12.56 -9.02
CA MET A 416 -15.61 -13.83 -8.74
C MET A 416 -15.80 -14.08 -7.22
N PRO A 417 -16.82 -14.86 -6.78
CA PRO A 417 -17.72 -15.72 -7.54
C PRO A 417 -18.99 -15.03 -8.04
N GLU A 418 -19.30 -13.84 -7.54
CA GLU A 418 -20.41 -13.03 -8.03
C GLU A 418 -19.93 -11.60 -8.25
N ALA A 419 -20.20 -11.05 -9.43
CA ALA A 419 -19.92 -9.65 -9.75
C ALA A 419 -20.64 -8.66 -8.80
N THR A 420 -21.45 -9.14 -7.84
CA THR A 420 -22.26 -8.43 -6.83
C THR A 420 -21.51 -8.00 -5.58
N THR A 421 -20.46 -8.69 -5.16
CA THR A 421 -19.73 -8.42 -3.90
C THR A 421 -18.43 -7.66 -4.10
N HIS A 422 -17.63 -8.05 -5.10
CA HIS A 422 -16.36 -7.40 -5.45
C HIS A 422 -16.60 -6.19 -6.34
N ARG A 423 -17.15 -5.14 -5.74
CA ARG A 423 -17.50 -3.91 -6.44
C ARG A 423 -17.42 -2.68 -5.54
N LEU A 424 -17.17 -1.53 -6.13
CA LEU A 424 -17.10 -0.26 -5.45
C LEU A 424 -17.97 0.77 -6.17
N ALA A 425 -19.09 1.15 -5.56
CA ALA A 425 -20.06 2.06 -6.15
C ALA A 425 -19.70 3.53 -5.90
N ALA A 426 -19.69 4.32 -6.97
CA ALA A 426 -19.62 5.77 -6.95
C ALA A 426 -21.02 6.39 -6.73
N VAL A 427 -21.05 7.66 -6.32
CA VAL A 427 -22.29 8.40 -6.00
C VAL A 427 -23.19 8.57 -7.23
N ASN A 428 -22.62 8.61 -8.43
CA ASN A 428 -23.37 8.73 -9.69
C ASN A 428 -23.96 7.40 -10.20
N GLY A 429 -23.75 6.28 -9.47
CA GLY A 429 -24.24 4.96 -9.86
C GLY A 429 -23.28 4.15 -10.73
N ASN A 430 -22.12 4.70 -11.12
CA ASN A 430 -21.04 3.91 -11.72
C ASN A 430 -20.42 2.99 -10.68
N VAL A 431 -19.97 1.81 -11.10
CA VAL A 431 -19.50 0.75 -10.22
C VAL A 431 -18.20 0.19 -10.77
N LEU A 432 -17.11 0.38 -10.02
CA LEU A 432 -15.84 -0.28 -10.30
C LEU A 432 -15.93 -1.74 -9.88
N ILE A 433 -15.41 -2.64 -10.72
CA ILE A 433 -15.48 -4.09 -10.52
C ILE A 433 -14.12 -4.61 -10.04
N GLY A 434 -14.14 -5.58 -9.12
CA GLY A 434 -12.97 -6.25 -8.57
C GLY A 434 -12.59 -5.74 -7.18
N GLN A 435 -11.28 -5.61 -6.93
CA GLN A 435 -10.73 -5.29 -5.61
C GLN A 435 -9.54 -4.31 -5.70
N PRO A 436 -9.29 -3.50 -4.65
CA PRO A 436 -8.23 -2.49 -4.67
C PRO A 436 -6.88 -3.14 -4.41
N VAL A 437 -6.09 -3.37 -5.46
CA VAL A 437 -4.86 -4.17 -5.42
C VAL A 437 -3.64 -3.41 -5.95
N THR A 438 -2.50 -3.65 -5.32
CA THR A 438 -1.16 -3.35 -5.86
C THR A 438 -0.22 -4.53 -5.57
N GLY A 439 1.01 -4.46 -6.06
CA GLY A 439 1.99 -5.50 -5.90
C GLY A 439 2.85 -5.68 -7.14
N PHE A 440 3.55 -6.80 -7.17
CA PHE A 440 4.49 -7.10 -8.23
C PHE A 440 4.73 -8.59 -8.39
N TRP A 441 5.15 -8.94 -9.59
CA TRP A 441 5.77 -10.21 -9.91
C TRP A 441 7.26 -10.14 -9.64
N ILE A 442 7.83 -11.18 -9.05
CA ILE A 442 9.27 -11.37 -8.88
C ILE A 442 9.71 -12.73 -9.42
N ASN A 443 10.95 -12.81 -9.87
CA ASN A 443 11.63 -14.07 -10.14
C ASN A 443 13.03 -14.11 -9.57
N GLN A 444 13.54 -15.31 -9.42
CA GLN A 444 14.92 -15.57 -9.05
C GLN A 444 15.45 -16.74 -9.87
N LEU A 445 16.66 -16.58 -10.41
CA LEU A 445 17.45 -17.63 -11.06
C LEU A 445 18.69 -17.86 -10.21
N ILE A 446 18.93 -19.11 -9.80
CA ILE A 446 20.04 -19.48 -8.92
C ILE A 446 21.04 -20.31 -9.74
N ASN A 447 22.13 -19.69 -10.21
CA ASN A 447 23.19 -20.40 -10.92
C ASN A 447 24.39 -20.77 -10.03
N GLY A 448 24.25 -20.64 -8.70
CA GLY A 448 25.29 -21.04 -7.74
C GLY A 448 26.58 -20.23 -7.90
N ASP A 449 27.73 -20.92 -7.85
CA ASP A 449 29.05 -20.30 -7.94
C ASP A 449 29.51 -20.17 -9.41
N ALA A 450 29.75 -18.94 -9.85
CA ALA A 450 30.29 -18.57 -11.15
C ALA A 450 31.71 -19.12 -11.35
N GLY A 451 31.82 -20.38 -11.76
CA GLY A 451 33.09 -21.03 -12.06
C GLY A 451 33.89 -21.47 -10.82
N GLY A 452 33.23 -21.74 -9.69
CA GLY A 452 33.85 -22.37 -8.52
C GLY A 452 34.79 -21.46 -7.72
N LYS A 453 34.58 -20.13 -7.74
CA LYS A 453 35.46 -19.13 -7.12
C LYS A 453 34.83 -18.40 -5.94
N GLY A 454 33.70 -18.87 -5.42
CA GLY A 454 32.92 -18.23 -4.37
C GLY A 454 32.13 -17.00 -4.82
N VAL A 455 31.86 -16.85 -6.13
CA VAL A 455 31.11 -15.70 -6.67
C VAL A 455 29.70 -16.15 -7.02
N LEU A 456 28.69 -15.61 -6.34
CA LEU A 456 27.30 -15.98 -6.62
C LEU A 456 26.82 -15.43 -7.97
N ALA A 457 26.21 -16.29 -8.78
CA ALA A 457 25.56 -15.95 -10.05
C ALA A 457 24.04 -16.01 -9.90
N ASN A 458 23.49 -15.28 -8.92
CA ASN A 458 22.06 -15.18 -8.72
C ASN A 458 21.52 -13.96 -9.44
N TYR A 459 20.38 -14.13 -10.11
CA TYR A 459 19.73 -13.06 -10.87
C TYR A 459 18.30 -12.91 -10.41
N THR A 460 17.85 -11.67 -10.25
CA THR A 460 16.50 -11.34 -9.81
C THR A 460 15.90 -10.29 -10.72
N SER A 461 14.58 -10.32 -10.90
CA SER A 461 13.82 -9.26 -11.55
C SER A 461 12.50 -9.03 -10.82
N LEU A 462 11.98 -7.82 -10.96
CA LEU A 462 10.70 -7.40 -10.42
C LEU A 462 9.95 -6.58 -11.47
N TYR A 463 8.68 -6.91 -11.68
CA TYR A 463 7.79 -6.12 -12.54
C TYR A 463 6.47 -5.90 -11.82
N ARG A 464 5.94 -4.67 -11.87
CA ARG A 464 4.58 -4.40 -11.38
C ARG A 464 3.56 -5.30 -12.06
N HIS A 465 2.48 -5.59 -11.34
CA HIS A 465 1.36 -6.32 -11.90
C HIS A 465 0.78 -5.61 -13.13
N LYS A 466 0.35 -6.41 -14.10
CA LYS A 466 -0.44 -5.92 -15.23
C LYS A 466 -1.89 -6.06 -14.81
N LEU A 467 -2.54 -4.92 -14.57
CA LEU A 467 -3.88 -4.84 -14.02
C LEU A 467 -4.87 -4.46 -15.11
N HIS A 468 -6.05 -5.08 -15.09
CA HIS A 468 -7.21 -4.62 -15.83
C HIS A 468 -8.21 -4.04 -14.82
N ALA A 469 -8.83 -2.91 -15.16
CA ALA A 469 -9.88 -2.28 -14.37
C ALA A 469 -11.13 -2.12 -15.24
N ALA A 470 -12.28 -2.50 -14.69
CA ALA A 470 -13.56 -2.46 -15.38
C ALA A 470 -14.58 -1.63 -14.59
N CYS A 471 -15.47 -0.96 -15.32
CA CYS A 471 -16.54 -0.16 -14.74
C CYS A 471 -17.87 -0.44 -15.42
N LEU A 472 -18.91 -0.68 -14.61
CA LEU A 472 -20.29 -0.84 -15.06
C LEU A 472 -21.18 0.24 -14.46
N SER A 473 -22.14 0.74 -15.23
CA SER A 473 -23.25 1.56 -14.73
C SER A 473 -24.23 0.72 -13.89
N ALA A 474 -25.19 1.38 -13.25
CA ALA A 474 -26.24 0.72 -12.47
C ALA A 474 -27.13 -0.23 -13.30
N ASP A 475 -27.23 -0.06 -14.61
CA ASP A 475 -27.99 -0.93 -15.53
C ASP A 475 -27.13 -2.02 -16.19
N GLY A 476 -25.85 -2.13 -15.80
CA GLY A 476 -24.92 -3.15 -16.29
C GLY A 476 -24.30 -2.85 -17.65
N THR A 477 -24.45 -1.64 -18.16
CA THR A 477 -23.74 -1.17 -19.37
C THR A 477 -22.34 -0.65 -19.00
N PRO A 478 -21.40 -0.55 -19.96
CA PRO A 478 -20.11 0.09 -19.69
C PRO A 478 -20.29 1.52 -19.18
N CYS A 479 -19.48 1.93 -18.20
CA CYS A 479 -19.51 3.29 -17.69
C CYS A 479 -19.27 4.34 -18.79
N SER A 480 -19.78 5.55 -18.57
CA SER A 480 -19.57 6.73 -19.42
C SER A 480 -19.15 7.95 -18.60
#